data_AF-A0AB34ZAH4-F1
#
_entry.id   AF-A0AB34ZAH4-F1
#
_cell.length_a   1.000
_cell.length_b   1.000
_cell.length_c   1.000
_cell.angle_alpha   90.00
_cell.angle_beta   90.00
_cell.angle_gamma   90.00
#
_symmetry.space_group_name_H-M   'P 1'
#
loop_
_entity.id
_entity.type
_entity.pdbx_description
1 polymer ?
#
loop_
_entity_poly.entity_id
_entity_poly.type
_entity_poly.pdbx_seq_one_letter_code
_entity_poly.pdbx_strand_id
1 'polypeptide(L)'
;MPQETGQPVPPQLSDNELKTLAYFAIGVASEGSMAGKNVAYRLSFAGSINDGVMTPIGNSGFSIGTLQTDLGQHPDVATGLVDAYQGWARQQTPAVALSEQQRTQTIHDLQRDGHAIKAENGRALDGTIKSNIDRFLASDEGTAFVHEHDRTQVEQLMRPGDGAKDLGSAVQQLRKTDLYAESGLNDQAKLATMIMKLENQAGRGRYPGVLQGINDGTLQSVDDVKTRIDGMLPNKIVKGHEQADYIESGVEHALKGTAVFNALREANQASPLSAAYGSVVADPLINPTDARNGRGAADVSHHYGVVKTLFLQNGEAPAFIQSVDQGASHAWGRPQAEGKSGPTAGLYSSGNDVVVWNRDGQGHAVVGGVWSDALRGSLSRERHQDGTTDINRTNSDGSHERLLHVDPHAIPLRVRGEVSHPERHEAQPVGPTHGSLGPSQDPLHRQAEDAVRRLEQGLGRDYDDNSARLAASSAYLARENGLSRIDHVVLSENTKSVRQGENVFVVEGALNDPAHKMAHMKTSDAIAQPVEQSLGQLQALNETQRQQHPQQQEQQREQSIAPQHRMV
;
A
#
# COMPACT_ATOMS: atom_id res chain seq x y z
N MET A 1 -30.32 -21.06 38.09
CA MET A 1 -29.26 -20.15 37.63
C MET A 1 -29.36 -20.12 36.12
N PRO A 2 -29.62 -18.96 35.48
CA PRO A 2 -29.58 -18.90 34.03
C PRO A 2 -28.13 -19.05 33.57
N GLN A 3 -27.91 -19.91 32.58
CA GLN A 3 -26.62 -20.07 31.91
C GLN A 3 -26.33 -18.76 31.16
N GLU A 4 -25.28 -18.05 31.55
CA GLU A 4 -24.67 -17.04 30.70
C GLU A 4 -24.19 -17.75 29.44
N THR A 5 -24.95 -17.57 28.36
CA THR A 5 -24.46 -17.82 27.01
C THR A 5 -23.37 -16.79 26.74
N GLY A 6 -22.11 -17.15 27.05
CA GLY A 6 -20.96 -16.32 26.72
C GLY A 6 -20.98 -16.01 25.24
N GLN A 7 -21.27 -14.75 24.89
CA GLN A 7 -21.12 -14.28 23.52
C GLN A 7 -19.67 -14.54 23.09
N PRO A 8 -19.42 -15.03 21.87
CA PRO A 8 -18.06 -15.17 21.38
C PRO A 8 -17.39 -13.80 21.41
N VAL A 9 -16.24 -13.71 22.07
CA VAL A 9 -15.43 -12.49 22.10
C VAL A 9 -15.11 -12.13 20.64
N PRO A 10 -15.42 -10.91 20.18
CA PRO A 10 -15.09 -10.47 18.83
C PRO A 10 -13.59 -10.67 18.55
N PRO A 11 -13.21 -11.09 17.33
CA PRO A 11 -11.80 -11.27 17.01
C PRO A 11 -11.06 -9.94 17.17
N GLN A 12 -9.91 -9.97 17.82
CA GLN A 12 -9.03 -8.81 17.98
C GLN A 12 -7.64 -9.10 17.46
N LEU A 13 -6.98 -8.08 16.92
CA LEU A 13 -5.54 -8.15 16.64
C LEU A 13 -4.76 -8.44 17.92
N SER A 14 -3.83 -9.38 17.82
CA SER A 14 -2.88 -9.70 18.88
C SER A 14 -1.88 -8.56 19.10
N ASP A 15 -1.22 -8.56 20.26
CA ASP A 15 -0.17 -7.58 20.55
C ASP A 15 0.99 -7.67 19.54
N ASN A 16 1.32 -8.88 19.07
CA ASN A 16 2.35 -9.06 18.05
C ASN A 16 1.92 -8.54 16.67
N GLU A 17 0.65 -8.68 16.29
CA GLU A 17 0.12 -8.05 15.07
C GLU A 17 0.15 -6.52 15.16
N LEU A 18 -0.19 -5.95 16.32
CA LEU A 18 -0.09 -4.51 16.56
C LEU A 18 1.38 -4.03 16.54
N LYS A 19 2.31 -4.80 17.11
CA LYS A 19 3.77 -4.54 16.98
C LYS A 19 4.23 -4.65 15.54
N THR A 20 3.69 -5.59 14.76
CA THR A 20 3.97 -5.71 13.32
C THR A 20 3.51 -4.47 12.57
N LEU A 21 2.30 -3.95 12.85
CA LEU A 21 1.82 -2.68 12.29
C LEU A 21 2.74 -1.52 12.66
N ALA A 22 3.12 -1.41 13.94
CA ALA A 22 4.02 -0.36 14.42
C ALA A 22 5.37 -0.38 13.70
N TYR A 23 6.00 -1.55 13.62
CA TYR A 23 7.33 -1.68 13.04
C TYR A 23 7.30 -1.60 11.52
N PHE A 24 6.41 -2.34 10.85
CA PHE A 24 6.42 -2.47 9.40
C PHE A 24 5.55 -1.45 8.66
N ALA A 25 4.31 -1.20 9.11
CA ALA A 25 3.42 -0.25 8.43
C ALA A 25 3.79 1.20 8.75
N ILE A 26 3.97 1.52 10.04
CA ILE A 26 4.33 2.87 10.49
C ILE A 26 5.81 3.15 10.28
N GLY A 27 6.66 2.19 10.67
CA GLY A 27 8.10 2.30 10.50
C GLY A 27 8.54 2.05 9.05
N VAL A 28 8.71 0.78 8.66
CA VAL A 28 9.34 0.40 7.38
C VAL A 28 8.68 1.05 6.16
N ALA A 29 7.35 0.98 6.04
CA ALA A 29 6.64 1.45 4.85
C ALA A 29 6.55 2.99 4.78
N SER A 30 6.37 3.68 5.91
CA SER A 30 6.10 5.12 5.95
C SER A 30 7.34 5.95 6.30
N GLU A 31 7.94 5.78 7.48
CA GLU A 31 9.08 6.61 7.95
C GLU A 31 10.44 6.11 7.42
N GLY A 32 10.64 4.79 7.44
CA GLY A 32 11.90 4.12 7.10
C GLY A 32 12.11 3.93 5.60
N SER A 33 11.20 4.39 4.75
CA SER A 33 11.32 4.26 3.29
C SER A 33 11.34 5.60 2.56
N MET A 34 12.10 5.63 1.47
CA MET A 34 12.06 6.74 0.52
C MET A 34 11.96 6.19 -0.89
N ALA A 35 10.77 6.30 -1.49
CA ALA A 35 10.45 5.66 -2.77
C ALA A 35 10.87 4.18 -2.78
N GLY A 36 10.55 3.42 -1.73
CA GLY A 36 10.86 2.00 -1.59
C GLY A 36 12.34 1.63 -1.40
N LYS A 37 13.22 2.60 -1.10
CA LYS A 37 14.56 2.35 -0.55
C LYS A 37 14.51 2.35 0.97
N ASN A 38 15.28 1.48 1.62
CA ASN A 38 15.44 1.52 3.07
C ASN A 38 16.39 2.67 3.44
N VAL A 39 15.92 3.58 4.29
CA VAL A 39 16.70 4.74 4.74
C VAL A 39 16.93 4.76 6.26
N ALA A 40 16.56 3.69 6.96
CA ALA A 40 16.66 3.59 8.43
C ALA A 40 18.11 3.60 8.94
N TYR A 41 19.05 3.05 8.17
CA TYR A 41 20.45 2.81 8.60
C TYR A 41 21.42 3.86 8.06
N ARG A 42 21.04 5.12 8.11
CA ARG A 42 21.87 6.29 7.76
C ARG A 42 21.34 7.54 8.44
N LEU A 43 22.18 8.57 8.56
CA LEU A 43 21.75 9.89 8.97
C LEU A 43 20.89 10.54 7.88
N SER A 44 19.62 10.74 8.20
CA SER A 44 18.64 11.46 7.39
C SER A 44 18.46 12.88 7.91
N PHE A 45 18.13 13.81 7.01
CA PHE A 45 17.90 15.21 7.34
C PHE A 45 16.79 15.77 6.46
N ALA A 46 15.72 16.27 7.08
CA ALA A 46 14.64 16.94 6.37
C ALA A 46 15.03 18.40 6.08
N GLY A 47 15.70 18.61 4.95
CA GLY A 47 16.23 19.89 4.53
C GLY A 47 17.25 19.75 3.41
N SER A 48 18.06 20.79 3.19
CA SER A 48 19.19 20.75 2.26
C SER A 48 20.50 21.02 2.96
N ILE A 49 21.57 20.34 2.55
CA ILE A 49 22.94 20.63 2.99
C ILE A 49 23.73 21.02 1.75
N ASN A 50 24.06 22.30 1.62
CA ASN A 50 24.82 22.84 0.49
C ASN A 50 26.03 23.59 1.02
N ASP A 51 27.23 23.29 0.52
CA ASP A 51 28.48 23.97 0.86
C ASP A 51 28.71 24.12 2.39
N GLY A 52 28.38 23.07 3.15
CA GLY A 52 28.51 23.06 4.62
C GLY A 52 27.42 23.80 5.39
N VAL A 53 26.35 24.23 4.71
CA VAL A 53 25.20 24.94 5.30
C VAL A 53 23.94 24.07 5.24
N MET A 54 23.43 23.71 6.41
CA MET A 54 22.16 23.03 6.66
C MET A 54 21.01 24.05 6.67
N THR A 55 20.02 23.81 5.82
CA THR A 55 18.76 24.54 5.78
C THR A 55 17.61 23.58 6.12
N PRO A 56 17.13 23.56 7.38
CA PRO A 56 16.13 22.59 7.82
C PRO A 56 14.72 23.01 7.39
N ILE A 57 13.88 22.02 7.10
CA ILE A 57 12.44 22.19 6.98
C ILE A 57 11.86 22.21 8.40
N GLY A 58 11.07 23.24 8.73
CA GLY A 58 10.47 23.35 10.07
C GLY A 58 11.51 23.37 11.20
N ASN A 59 11.33 22.48 12.18
CA ASN A 59 12.24 22.27 13.31
C ASN A 59 13.08 20.99 13.19
N SER A 60 13.25 20.44 11.98
CA SER A 60 13.90 19.15 11.81
C SER A 60 15.43 19.18 12.05
N GLY A 61 15.91 18.24 12.85
CA GLY A 61 17.33 17.90 13.00
C GLY A 61 17.75 16.69 12.16
N PHE A 62 18.87 16.07 12.52
CA PHE A 62 19.24 14.75 11.99
C PHE A 62 18.34 13.66 12.58
N SER A 63 18.05 12.63 11.80
CA SER A 63 17.28 11.47 12.25
C SER A 63 17.89 10.14 11.79
N ILE A 64 17.54 9.06 12.48
CA ILE A 64 17.89 7.66 12.16
C ILE A 64 16.69 6.75 12.42
N GLY A 65 16.76 5.50 11.97
CA GLY A 65 15.83 4.46 12.40
C GLY A 65 14.61 4.26 11.52
N THR A 66 13.93 3.16 11.79
CA THR A 66 12.77 2.68 11.05
C THR A 66 11.54 3.49 11.41
N LEU A 67 11.37 3.86 12.69
CA LEU A 67 10.30 4.77 13.15
C LEU A 67 10.72 6.25 13.17
N GLN A 68 11.92 6.54 12.65
CA GLN A 68 12.53 7.87 12.53
C GLN A 68 12.62 8.63 13.85
N THR A 69 13.75 8.49 14.52
CA THR A 69 14.10 9.23 15.74
C THR A 69 14.76 10.54 15.40
N ASP A 70 14.14 11.66 15.76
CA ASP A 70 14.78 12.98 15.69
C ASP A 70 15.83 13.10 16.81
N LEU A 71 17.10 13.16 16.43
CA LEU A 71 18.22 13.22 17.37
C LEU A 71 18.28 14.54 18.15
N GLY A 72 17.68 15.61 17.62
CA GLY A 72 17.58 16.89 18.31
C GLY A 72 16.52 16.89 19.42
N GLN A 73 15.48 16.07 19.28
CA GLN A 73 14.49 15.83 20.33
C GLN A 73 14.88 14.70 21.29
N HIS A 74 15.83 13.85 20.88
CA HIS A 74 16.35 12.72 21.65
C HIS A 74 17.88 12.81 21.85
N PRO A 75 18.34 13.77 22.68
CA PRO A 75 19.78 14.02 22.83
C PRO A 75 20.56 12.87 23.47
N ASP A 76 19.89 12.03 24.24
CA ASP A 76 20.41 10.76 24.77
C ASP A 76 20.74 9.78 23.66
N VAL A 77 19.86 9.65 22.66
CA VAL A 77 20.08 8.79 21.48
C VAL A 77 21.22 9.32 20.62
N ALA A 78 21.30 10.64 20.43
CA ALA A 78 22.41 11.27 19.71
C ALA A 78 23.77 10.97 20.38
N THR A 79 23.81 11.03 21.71
CA THR A 79 25.02 10.69 22.49
C THR A 79 25.36 9.21 22.35
N GLY A 80 24.36 8.33 22.53
CA GLY A 80 24.52 6.89 22.39
C GLY A 80 25.00 6.46 21.00
N LEU A 81 24.53 7.14 19.94
CA LEU A 81 24.99 6.91 18.56
C LEU A 81 26.49 7.18 18.42
N VAL A 82 26.97 8.32 18.92
CA VAL A 82 28.39 8.67 18.82
C VAL A 82 29.25 7.73 19.67
N ASP A 83 28.76 7.29 20.81
CA ASP A 83 29.47 6.33 21.67
C ASP A 83 29.55 4.93 21.04
N ALA A 84 28.46 4.46 20.43
CA ALA A 84 28.44 3.20 19.68
C ALA A 84 29.39 3.28 18.47
N TYR A 85 29.35 4.39 17.72
CA TYR A 85 30.29 4.67 16.64
C TYR A 85 31.75 4.64 17.12
N GLN A 86 32.07 5.29 18.26
CA GLN A 86 33.42 5.30 18.81
C GLN A 86 33.89 3.90 19.21
N GLY A 87 32.99 3.07 19.78
CA GLY A 87 33.27 1.68 20.11
C GLY A 87 33.62 0.87 18.87
N TRP A 88 32.77 0.94 17.84
CA TRP A 88 32.99 0.28 16.54
C TRP A 88 34.28 0.76 15.85
N ALA A 89 34.50 2.07 15.80
CA ALA A 89 35.68 2.66 15.16
C ALA A 89 36.97 2.17 15.82
N ARG A 90 37.04 2.13 17.15
CA ARG A 90 38.22 1.64 17.88
C ARG A 90 38.51 0.16 17.65
N GLN A 91 37.48 -0.65 17.39
CA GLN A 91 37.63 -2.10 17.19
C GLN A 91 37.97 -2.45 15.75
N GLN A 92 37.28 -1.86 14.77
CA GLN A 92 37.33 -2.30 13.38
C GLN A 92 38.13 -1.37 12.47
N THR A 93 38.10 -0.05 12.73
CA THR A 93 38.75 0.95 11.88
C THR A 93 39.33 2.10 12.71
N PRO A 94 40.40 1.90 13.51
CA PRO A 94 40.87 2.90 14.48
C PRO A 94 41.20 4.28 13.89
N ALA A 95 41.54 4.34 12.59
CA ALA A 95 41.82 5.57 11.87
C ALA A 95 40.63 6.55 11.78
N VAL A 96 39.39 6.08 11.97
CA VAL A 96 38.19 6.94 11.92
C VAL A 96 37.65 7.30 13.32
N ALA A 97 38.33 6.89 14.38
CA ALA A 97 37.95 7.26 15.75
C ALA A 97 38.12 8.78 15.97
N LEU A 98 37.13 9.38 16.62
CA LEU A 98 37.11 10.80 16.95
C LEU A 98 38.03 11.11 18.12
N SER A 99 38.71 12.26 18.04
CA SER A 99 39.27 12.93 19.21
C SER A 99 38.16 13.40 20.17
N GLU A 100 38.52 13.76 21.41
CA GLU A 100 37.57 14.27 22.41
C GLU A 100 36.82 15.52 21.92
N GLN A 101 37.54 16.42 21.22
CA GLN A 101 36.96 17.63 20.63
C GLN A 101 36.00 17.29 19.48
N GLN A 102 36.40 16.38 18.59
CA GLN A 102 35.54 15.93 17.49
C GLN A 102 34.29 15.22 18.02
N ARG A 103 34.42 14.39 19.07
CA ARG A 103 33.29 13.71 19.73
C ARG A 103 32.30 14.74 20.28
N THR A 104 32.78 15.69 21.08
CA THR A 104 31.93 16.74 21.67
C THR A 104 31.20 17.54 20.59
N GLN A 105 31.92 17.95 19.53
CA GLN A 105 31.31 18.69 18.41
C GLN A 105 30.29 17.85 17.65
N THR A 106 30.57 16.57 17.43
CA THR A 106 29.66 15.65 16.70
C THR A 106 28.38 15.42 17.48
N ILE A 107 28.46 15.18 18.79
CA ILE A 107 27.28 15.03 19.65
C ILE A 107 26.44 16.30 19.59
N HIS A 108 27.05 17.46 19.79
CA HIS A 108 26.37 18.73 19.70
C HIS A 108 25.70 18.91 18.33
N ASP A 109 26.38 18.56 17.23
CA ASP A 109 25.84 18.73 15.88
C ASP A 109 24.61 17.88 15.60
N LEU A 110 24.58 16.66 16.16
CA LEU A 110 23.46 15.72 16.06
C LEU A 110 22.30 16.10 16.99
N GLN A 111 22.57 16.75 18.13
CA GLN A 111 21.58 17.19 19.11
C GLN A 111 20.82 18.47 18.72
N ARG A 112 21.16 19.11 17.60
CA ARG A 112 20.49 20.34 17.18
C ARG A 112 19.20 20.03 16.44
N ASP A 113 18.12 20.67 16.90
CA ASP A 113 16.89 20.80 16.12
C ASP A 113 17.01 21.93 15.09
N GLY A 114 15.96 22.12 14.27
CA GLY A 114 15.97 23.11 13.20
C GLY A 114 16.11 24.55 13.69
N HIS A 115 15.67 24.87 14.91
CA HIS A 115 15.88 26.18 15.54
C HIS A 115 17.34 26.39 15.92
N ALA A 116 17.97 25.43 16.59
CA ALA A 116 19.37 25.49 16.96
C ALA A 116 20.29 25.54 15.72
N ILE A 117 19.99 24.77 14.68
CA ILE A 117 20.71 24.83 13.39
C ILE A 117 20.67 26.25 12.82
N LYS A 118 19.50 26.90 12.79
CA LYS A 118 19.37 28.28 12.28
C LYS A 118 20.11 29.29 13.16
N ALA A 119 20.06 29.14 14.49
CA ALA A 119 20.78 29.99 15.43
C ALA A 119 22.31 29.92 15.25
N GLU A 120 22.82 28.79 14.78
CA GLU A 120 24.23 28.57 14.46
C GLU A 120 24.57 28.79 12.98
N ASN A 121 23.81 29.64 12.30
CA ASN A 121 24.03 29.99 10.89
C ASN A 121 24.03 28.78 9.94
N GLY A 122 23.31 27.71 10.30
CA GLY A 122 23.20 26.50 9.50
C GLY A 122 24.46 25.65 9.47
N ARG A 123 25.42 25.82 10.39
CA ARG A 123 26.68 25.04 10.37
C ARG A 123 26.41 23.53 10.30
N ALA A 124 26.92 22.86 9.26
CA ALA A 124 26.75 21.42 9.09
C ALA A 124 27.65 20.57 9.99
N LEU A 125 27.24 19.32 10.22
CA LEU A 125 28.13 18.25 10.67
C LEU A 125 29.25 18.05 9.64
N ASP A 126 30.47 17.80 10.12
CA ASP A 126 31.61 17.50 9.24
C ASP A 126 31.28 16.34 8.29
N GLY A 127 31.50 16.56 6.98
CA GLY A 127 31.10 15.61 5.95
C GLY A 127 31.84 14.27 6.01
N THR A 128 33.09 14.27 6.47
CA THR A 128 33.88 13.04 6.64
C THR A 128 33.38 12.24 7.83
N ILE A 129 33.11 12.91 8.95
CA ILE A 129 32.52 12.29 10.14
C ILE A 129 31.14 11.74 9.80
N LYS A 130 30.28 12.51 9.11
CA LYS A 130 28.96 12.04 8.66
C LYS A 130 29.08 10.76 7.82
N SER A 131 29.98 10.76 6.84
CA SER A 131 30.21 9.59 5.97
C SER A 131 30.67 8.36 6.76
N ASN A 132 31.52 8.54 7.78
CA ASN A 132 31.94 7.44 8.64
C ASN A 132 30.82 6.96 9.57
N ILE A 133 29.96 7.85 10.08
CA ILE A 133 28.77 7.45 10.85
C ILE A 133 27.79 6.69 9.95
N ASP A 134 27.56 7.13 8.71
CA ASP A 134 26.73 6.39 7.75
C ASP A 134 27.31 5.00 7.46
N ARG A 135 28.65 4.86 7.41
CA ARG A 135 29.32 3.54 7.29
C ARG A 135 29.08 2.66 8.50
N PHE A 136 29.17 3.22 9.71
CA PHE A 136 28.85 2.51 10.95
C PHE A 136 27.39 2.07 10.96
N LEU A 137 26.45 2.97 10.67
CA LEU A 137 25.02 2.66 10.66
C LEU A 137 24.69 1.52 9.68
N ALA A 138 25.41 1.42 8.55
CA ALA A 138 25.28 0.33 7.59
C ALA A 138 25.97 -0.99 8.02
N SER A 139 26.79 -1.01 9.08
CA SER A 139 27.40 -2.23 9.63
C SER A 139 26.39 -3.04 10.45
N ASP A 140 26.75 -4.26 10.84
CA ASP A 140 25.92 -5.07 11.74
C ASP A 140 25.76 -4.40 13.12
N GLU A 141 26.82 -3.82 13.67
CA GLU A 141 26.76 -3.12 14.96
C GLU A 141 25.87 -1.88 14.91
N GLY A 142 25.97 -1.08 13.84
CA GLY A 142 25.10 0.09 13.67
C GLY A 142 23.66 -0.30 13.37
N THR A 143 23.44 -1.33 12.56
CA THR A 143 22.10 -1.88 12.31
C THR A 143 21.46 -2.37 13.61
N ALA A 144 22.20 -3.09 14.46
CA ALA A 144 21.72 -3.56 15.75
C ALA A 144 21.43 -2.40 16.72
N PHE A 145 22.29 -1.37 16.76
CA PHE A 145 22.06 -0.16 17.56
C PHE A 145 20.74 0.54 17.16
N VAL A 146 20.55 0.77 15.87
CA VAL A 146 19.33 1.39 15.35
C VAL A 146 18.10 0.54 15.67
N HIS A 147 18.20 -0.76 15.45
CA HIS A 147 17.08 -1.67 15.68
C HIS A 147 16.68 -1.75 17.17
N GLU A 148 17.64 -1.76 18.09
CA GLU A 148 17.34 -1.75 19.53
C GLU A 148 16.58 -0.48 19.95
N HIS A 149 16.92 0.65 19.32
CA HIS A 149 16.18 1.88 19.50
C HIS A 149 14.75 1.80 18.92
N ASP A 150 14.61 1.31 17.68
CA ASP A 150 13.29 1.10 17.05
C ASP A 150 12.41 0.17 17.92
N ARG A 151 12.99 -0.89 18.49
CA ARG A 151 12.32 -1.83 19.39
C ARG A 151 11.79 -1.12 20.63
N THR A 152 12.60 -0.27 21.25
CA THR A 152 12.19 0.53 22.41
C THR A 152 11.02 1.47 22.06
N GLN A 153 11.05 2.10 20.88
CA GLN A 153 9.95 2.96 20.43
C GLN A 153 8.66 2.17 20.19
N VAL A 154 8.72 1.00 19.57
CA VAL A 154 7.53 0.14 19.39
C VAL A 154 6.96 -0.30 20.74
N GLU A 155 7.80 -0.70 21.70
CA GLU A 155 7.31 -1.04 23.04
C GLU A 155 6.65 0.16 23.73
N GLN A 156 7.15 1.38 23.50
CA GLN A 156 6.51 2.59 24.01
C GLN A 156 5.12 2.84 23.39
N LEU A 157 4.96 2.61 22.08
CA LEU A 157 3.66 2.71 21.40
C LEU A 157 2.68 1.60 21.83
N MET A 158 3.18 0.49 22.37
CA MET A 158 2.36 -0.61 22.89
C MET A 158 2.16 -0.57 24.41
N ARG A 159 2.78 0.41 25.08
CA ARG A 159 2.91 0.45 26.54
C ARG A 159 1.55 0.42 27.25
N PRO A 160 1.34 -0.51 28.19
CA PRO A 160 0.12 -0.55 28.98
C PRO A 160 0.03 0.68 29.91
N GLY A 161 -1.21 1.05 30.23
CA GLY A 161 -1.49 2.02 31.29
C GLY A 161 -1.34 1.41 32.68
N ASP A 162 -1.33 2.26 33.70
CA ASP A 162 -1.37 1.84 35.11
C ASP A 162 -2.79 1.52 35.60
N GLY A 163 -3.80 1.73 34.76
CA GLY A 163 -5.20 1.48 35.08
C GLY A 163 -5.84 2.56 35.98
N ALA A 164 -5.11 3.64 36.27
CA ALA A 164 -5.57 4.72 37.14
C ALA A 164 -5.35 6.09 36.47
N LYS A 165 -4.14 6.64 36.56
CA LYS A 165 -3.82 8.00 36.08
C LYS A 165 -3.23 7.99 34.67
N ASP A 166 -2.56 6.90 34.33
CA ASP A 166 -1.97 6.71 33.02
C ASP A 166 -2.80 5.71 32.23
N LEU A 167 -3.51 6.23 31.24
CA LEU A 167 -4.39 5.43 30.38
C LEU A 167 -3.63 4.50 29.43
N GLY A 168 -2.28 4.60 29.38
CA GLY A 168 -1.41 3.85 28.49
C GLY A 168 -1.19 4.57 27.17
N SER A 169 -0.58 3.85 26.23
CA SER A 169 -0.41 4.34 24.86
C SER A 169 -1.73 4.51 24.13
N ALA A 170 -1.71 5.18 22.98
CA ALA A 170 -2.90 5.52 22.24
C ALA A 170 -3.63 4.27 21.72
N VAL A 171 -2.91 3.23 21.30
CA VAL A 171 -3.53 1.96 20.86
C VAL A 171 -4.18 1.20 22.01
N GLN A 172 -3.62 1.25 23.23
CA GLN A 172 -4.20 0.61 24.40
C GLN A 172 -5.51 1.29 24.83
N GLN A 173 -5.64 2.59 24.56
CA GLN A 173 -6.89 3.33 24.76
C GLN A 173 -7.90 3.03 23.65
N LEU A 174 -7.46 3.02 22.39
CA LEU A 174 -8.30 2.68 21.23
C LEU A 174 -8.96 1.30 21.37
N ARG A 175 -8.22 0.28 21.84
CA ARG A 175 -8.73 -1.09 22.05
C ARG A 175 -9.89 -1.18 23.04
N LYS A 176 -10.12 -0.15 23.85
CA LYS A 176 -11.21 -0.06 24.82
C LYS A 176 -12.46 0.63 24.27
N THR A 177 -12.42 1.09 23.02
CA THR A 177 -13.54 1.78 22.37
C THR A 177 -14.47 0.78 21.68
N ASP A 178 -15.76 1.08 21.66
CA ASP A 178 -16.76 0.25 20.98
C ASP A 178 -16.48 0.17 19.47
N LEU A 179 -16.13 1.29 18.84
CA LEU A 179 -15.75 1.34 17.42
C LEU A 179 -14.66 0.30 17.08
N TYR A 180 -13.61 0.20 17.90
CA TYR A 180 -12.55 -0.77 17.66
C TYR A 180 -13.01 -2.21 17.91
N ALA A 181 -13.73 -2.45 19.00
CA ALA A 181 -14.19 -3.78 19.39
C ALA A 181 -15.21 -4.38 18.41
N GLU A 182 -16.02 -3.53 17.78
CA GLU A 182 -17.04 -3.91 16.79
C GLU A 182 -16.51 -3.95 15.35
N SER A 183 -15.34 -3.35 15.10
CA SER A 183 -14.68 -3.37 13.79
C SER A 183 -14.10 -4.74 13.43
N GLY A 184 -14.14 -5.08 12.14
CA GLY A 184 -13.39 -6.23 11.61
C GLY A 184 -11.87 -6.02 11.70
N LEU A 185 -11.09 -7.10 11.64
CA LEU A 185 -9.63 -7.06 11.83
C LEU A 185 -8.90 -6.10 10.88
N ASN A 186 -9.36 -5.97 9.63
CA ASN A 186 -8.78 -5.03 8.67
C ASN A 186 -8.99 -3.56 9.10
N ASP A 187 -10.14 -3.26 9.67
CA ASP A 187 -10.48 -1.91 10.12
C ASP A 187 -9.84 -1.61 11.49
N GLN A 188 -9.75 -2.61 12.37
CA GLN A 188 -8.90 -2.54 13.57
C GLN A 188 -7.45 -2.18 13.20
N ALA A 189 -6.88 -2.80 12.15
CA ALA A 189 -5.53 -2.51 11.70
C ALA A 189 -5.38 -1.05 11.21
N LYS A 190 -6.37 -0.53 10.46
CA LYS A 190 -6.38 0.88 10.00
C LYS A 190 -6.50 1.84 11.18
N LEU A 191 -7.45 1.62 12.11
CA LEU A 191 -7.64 2.45 13.30
C LEU A 191 -6.38 2.47 14.18
N ALA A 192 -5.80 1.31 14.45
CA ALA A 192 -4.56 1.19 15.21
C ALA A 192 -3.42 1.93 14.52
N THR A 193 -3.27 1.75 13.20
CA THR A 193 -2.23 2.44 12.42
C THR A 193 -2.35 3.96 12.54
N MET A 194 -3.55 4.50 12.32
CA MET A 194 -3.79 5.94 12.38
C MET A 194 -3.46 6.52 13.76
N ILE A 195 -3.95 5.87 14.82
CA ILE A 195 -3.76 6.33 16.20
C ILE A 195 -2.30 6.22 16.65
N MET A 196 -1.62 5.10 16.38
CA MET A 196 -0.21 4.91 16.69
C MET A 196 0.68 5.87 15.90
N LYS A 197 0.32 6.18 14.65
CA LYS A 197 1.05 7.16 13.83
C LYS A 197 0.98 8.56 14.42
N LEU A 198 -0.20 8.99 14.88
CA LEU A 198 -0.38 10.26 15.57
C LEU A 198 0.44 10.34 16.86
N GLU A 199 0.46 9.26 17.65
CA GLU A 199 1.28 9.18 18.86
C GLU A 199 2.78 9.25 18.52
N ASN A 200 3.24 8.52 17.49
CA ASN A 200 4.63 8.57 17.05
C ASN A 200 5.07 9.97 16.60
N GLN A 201 4.21 10.70 15.89
CA GLN A 201 4.54 12.01 15.34
C GLN A 201 4.40 13.18 16.32
N ALA A 202 3.48 13.10 17.29
CA ALA A 202 3.11 14.24 18.13
C ALA A 202 2.91 13.91 19.61
N GLY A 203 3.23 12.67 20.03
CA GLY A 203 2.92 12.18 21.36
C GLY A 203 1.44 12.39 21.69
N ARG A 204 1.15 12.95 22.86
CA ARG A 204 -0.22 13.24 23.33
C ARG A 204 -0.86 14.48 22.69
N GLY A 205 -0.19 15.15 21.75
CA GLY A 205 -0.67 16.41 21.19
C GLY A 205 -1.89 16.28 20.28
N ARG A 206 -2.18 15.08 19.74
CA ARG A 206 -3.20 14.92 18.67
C ARG A 206 -4.18 13.78 18.88
N TYR A 207 -3.70 12.56 19.19
CA TYR A 207 -4.57 11.39 19.30
C TYR A 207 -5.69 11.49 20.36
N PRO A 208 -5.55 12.22 21.50
CA PRO A 208 -6.61 12.24 22.51
C PRO A 208 -7.94 12.82 21.99
N GLY A 209 -7.87 13.82 21.11
CA GLY A 209 -9.07 14.40 20.50
C GLY A 209 -9.79 13.45 19.54
N VAL A 210 -9.06 12.55 18.88
CA VAL A 210 -9.65 11.49 18.04
C VAL A 210 -10.32 10.44 18.92
N LEU A 211 -9.65 9.97 19.97
CA LEU A 211 -10.24 9.02 20.92
C LEU A 211 -11.47 9.59 21.63
N GLN A 212 -11.47 10.89 21.95
CA GLN A 212 -12.64 11.56 22.49
C GLN A 212 -13.81 11.52 21.50
N GLY A 213 -13.56 11.84 20.22
CA GLY A 213 -14.59 11.80 19.18
C GLY A 213 -15.15 10.40 18.93
N ILE A 214 -14.33 9.35 19.10
CA ILE A 214 -14.82 7.96 19.05
C ILE A 214 -15.72 7.68 20.26
N ASN A 215 -15.28 8.05 21.47
CA ASN A 215 -16.02 7.75 22.71
C ASN A 215 -17.32 8.54 22.86
N ASP A 216 -17.41 9.76 22.33
CA ASP A 216 -18.63 10.55 22.34
C ASP A 216 -19.57 10.26 21.16
N GLY A 217 -19.17 9.35 20.26
CA GLY A 217 -19.95 8.91 19.11
C GLY A 217 -19.96 9.89 17.95
N THR A 218 -19.10 10.92 17.92
CA THR A 218 -18.96 11.82 16.76
C THR A 218 -18.12 11.22 15.63
N LEU A 219 -17.31 10.19 15.92
CA LEU A 219 -16.55 9.41 14.94
C LEU A 219 -16.96 7.94 15.06
N GLN A 220 -17.67 7.41 14.06
CA GLN A 220 -18.33 6.09 14.14
C GLN A 220 -17.77 5.09 13.12
N SER A 221 -16.78 5.49 12.34
CA SER A 221 -16.18 4.64 11.29
C SER A 221 -14.70 4.93 11.10
N VAL A 222 -14.01 4.04 10.37
CA VAL A 222 -12.63 4.27 9.91
C VAL A 222 -12.55 5.57 9.10
N ASP A 223 -13.53 5.83 8.23
CA ASP A 223 -13.56 6.99 7.35
C ASP A 223 -13.77 8.29 8.12
N ASP A 224 -14.58 8.28 9.18
CA ASP A 224 -14.73 9.44 10.08
C ASP A 224 -13.41 9.77 10.76
N VAL A 225 -12.73 8.75 11.28
CA VAL A 225 -11.42 8.91 11.93
C VAL A 225 -10.39 9.45 10.94
N LYS A 226 -10.35 8.90 9.71
CA LYS A 226 -9.46 9.37 8.64
C LYS A 226 -9.75 10.82 8.27
N THR A 227 -11.01 11.16 8.03
CA THR A 227 -11.45 12.52 7.70
C THR A 227 -11.09 13.51 8.81
N ARG A 228 -11.26 13.11 10.08
CA ARG A 228 -10.90 13.93 11.24
C ARG A 228 -9.40 14.23 11.30
N ILE A 229 -8.58 13.26 10.90
CA ILE A 229 -7.12 13.35 10.86
C ILE A 229 -6.67 14.25 9.71
N ASP A 230 -7.21 14.03 8.50
CA ASP A 230 -6.89 14.83 7.32
C ASP A 230 -7.24 16.32 7.54
N GLY A 231 -8.31 16.59 8.30
CA GLY A 231 -8.69 17.95 8.68
C GLY A 231 -7.91 18.56 9.87
N MET A 232 -6.86 17.92 10.39
CA MET A 232 -6.15 18.43 11.58
C MET A 232 -5.27 19.65 11.31
N LEU A 233 -4.69 19.73 10.11
CA LEU A 233 -3.84 20.85 9.69
C LEU A 233 -4.26 21.30 8.29
N PRO A 234 -4.13 22.60 7.99
CA PRO A 234 -4.44 23.09 6.66
C PRO A 234 -3.40 22.61 5.65
N ASN A 235 -3.89 22.12 4.50
CA ASN A 235 -3.07 21.84 3.34
C ASN A 235 -2.43 23.11 2.76
N LYS A 236 -1.28 22.93 2.11
CA LYS A 236 -0.53 24.05 1.51
C LYS A 236 -0.77 24.08 0.01
N ILE A 237 -0.89 25.28 -0.56
CA ILE A 237 -0.89 25.43 -2.02
C ILE A 237 0.56 25.59 -2.50
N VAL A 238 1.06 24.62 -3.25
CA VAL A 238 2.41 24.64 -3.85
C VAL A 238 2.28 24.57 -5.36
N LYS A 239 2.76 25.61 -6.05
CA LYS A 239 2.68 25.74 -7.51
C LYS A 239 1.25 25.57 -8.08
N GLY A 240 0.24 26.06 -7.36
CA GLY A 240 -1.17 25.98 -7.77
C GLY A 240 -1.85 24.64 -7.51
N HIS A 241 -1.16 23.68 -6.87
CA HIS A 241 -1.72 22.42 -6.45
C HIS A 241 -1.79 22.37 -4.93
N GLU A 242 -2.89 21.83 -4.41
CA GLU A 242 -3.01 21.51 -3.00
C GLU A 242 -2.06 20.36 -2.65
N GLN A 243 -1.31 20.54 -1.58
CA GLN A 243 -0.37 19.58 -1.03
C GLN A 243 -0.80 19.26 0.38
N ALA A 244 -1.09 17.97 0.60
CA ALA A 244 -1.38 17.39 1.90
C ALA A 244 -0.36 17.82 2.95
N ASP A 245 -0.83 18.05 4.17
CA ASP A 245 0.04 18.31 5.30
C ASP A 245 0.86 17.05 5.69
N TYR A 246 1.81 17.20 6.62
CA TYR A 246 2.71 16.12 7.00
C TYR A 246 2.02 15.00 7.80
N ILE A 247 0.89 15.30 8.44
CA ILE A 247 0.04 14.33 9.17
C ILE A 247 -0.76 13.52 8.17
N GLU A 248 -1.53 14.19 7.30
CA GLU A 248 -2.31 13.53 6.25
C GLU A 248 -1.40 12.60 5.42
N SER A 249 -0.29 13.13 4.89
CA SER A 249 0.64 12.33 4.07
C SER A 249 1.34 11.22 4.87
N GLY A 250 1.69 11.46 6.13
CA GLY A 250 2.30 10.45 7.00
C GLY A 250 1.36 9.27 7.29
N VAL A 251 0.10 9.58 7.61
CA VAL A 251 -0.96 8.59 7.86
C VAL A 251 -1.31 7.82 6.58
N GLU A 252 -1.44 8.52 5.46
CA GLU A 252 -1.68 7.90 4.14
C GLU A 252 -0.58 6.88 3.79
N HIS A 253 0.69 7.22 3.96
CA HIS A 253 1.80 6.27 3.75
C HIS A 253 1.74 5.08 4.71
N ALA A 254 1.35 5.30 5.98
CA ALA A 254 1.23 4.20 6.94
C ALA A 254 0.08 3.26 6.57
N LEU A 255 -1.05 3.79 6.11
CA LEU A 255 -2.20 3.00 5.65
C LEU A 255 -1.90 2.16 4.41
N LYS A 256 -1.02 2.62 3.50
CA LYS A 256 -0.48 1.77 2.42
C LYS A 256 0.29 0.57 2.97
N GLY A 257 1.07 0.78 4.03
CA GLY A 257 1.69 -0.32 4.79
C GLY A 257 0.65 -1.24 5.43
N THR A 258 -0.42 -0.70 6.00
CA THR A 258 -1.53 -1.48 6.57
C THR A 258 -2.24 -2.34 5.53
N ALA A 259 -2.35 -1.89 4.28
CA ALA A 259 -2.88 -2.70 3.20
C ALA A 259 -2.02 -3.95 2.93
N VAL A 260 -0.68 -3.80 2.97
CA VAL A 260 0.25 -4.94 2.88
C VAL A 260 0.08 -5.88 4.08
N PHE A 261 -0.02 -5.33 5.29
CA PHE A 261 -0.27 -6.10 6.51
C PHE A 261 -1.54 -6.95 6.40
N ASN A 262 -2.66 -6.33 5.99
CA ASN A 262 -3.95 -7.01 5.85
C ASN A 262 -3.88 -8.09 4.77
N ALA A 263 -3.27 -7.81 3.62
CA ALA A 263 -3.08 -8.79 2.55
C ALA A 263 -2.25 -10.01 3.02
N LEU A 264 -1.18 -9.78 3.79
CA LEU A 264 -0.36 -10.88 4.34
C LEU A 264 -1.08 -11.68 5.44
N ARG A 265 -1.85 -11.00 6.30
CA ARG A 265 -2.66 -11.65 7.36
C ARG A 265 -3.73 -12.56 6.78
N GLU A 266 -4.30 -12.16 5.63
CA GLU A 266 -5.34 -12.90 4.92
C GLU A 266 -4.78 -13.86 3.86
N ALA A 267 -3.44 -13.97 3.76
CA ALA A 267 -2.79 -14.80 2.78
C ALA A 267 -3.22 -16.27 2.91
N ASN A 268 -3.42 -16.92 1.75
CA ASN A 268 -3.82 -18.32 1.71
C ASN A 268 -2.78 -19.19 2.42
N GLN A 269 -3.19 -20.15 3.26
CA GLN A 269 -2.24 -20.99 4.01
C GLN A 269 -1.27 -21.80 3.13
N ALA A 270 -1.65 -22.07 1.88
CA ALA A 270 -0.80 -22.75 0.91
C ALA A 270 0.17 -21.79 0.18
N SER A 271 0.05 -20.47 0.38
CA SER A 271 0.98 -19.45 -0.10
C SER A 271 2.25 -19.46 0.75
N PRO A 272 3.47 -19.40 0.16
CA PRO A 272 4.70 -19.25 0.95
C PRO A 272 4.73 -17.94 1.76
N LEU A 273 3.95 -16.93 1.35
CA LEU A 273 3.86 -15.66 2.07
C LEU A 273 3.13 -15.81 3.41
N SER A 274 2.23 -16.78 3.54
CA SER A 274 1.56 -17.08 4.82
C SER A 274 2.57 -17.57 5.88
N ALA A 275 3.48 -18.49 5.49
CA ALA A 275 4.54 -18.97 6.37
C ALA A 275 5.56 -17.86 6.71
N ALA A 276 5.92 -17.03 5.73
CA ALA A 276 6.80 -15.90 5.94
C ALA A 276 6.20 -14.87 6.91
N TYR A 277 4.92 -14.52 6.71
CA TYR A 277 4.20 -13.61 7.60
C TYR A 277 4.03 -14.19 9.01
N GLY A 278 3.68 -15.47 9.14
CA GLY A 278 3.59 -16.14 10.44
C GLY A 278 4.90 -16.09 11.23
N SER A 279 6.05 -16.20 10.54
CA SER A 279 7.37 -16.07 11.17
C SER A 279 7.63 -14.64 11.67
N VAL A 280 7.21 -13.63 10.89
CA VAL A 280 7.33 -12.22 11.30
C VAL A 280 6.40 -11.90 12.46
N VAL A 281 5.16 -12.38 12.48
CA VAL A 281 4.24 -12.14 13.61
C VAL A 281 4.67 -12.90 14.87
N ALA A 282 5.38 -14.03 14.75
CA ALA A 282 5.92 -14.72 15.91
C ALA A 282 6.96 -13.86 16.67
N ASP A 283 7.80 -13.13 15.94
CA ASP A 283 8.74 -12.15 16.50
C ASP A 283 8.90 -10.92 15.56
N PRO A 284 8.01 -9.91 15.69
CA PRO A 284 7.99 -8.78 14.76
C PRO A 284 9.20 -7.85 14.93
N LEU A 285 9.90 -7.97 16.05
CA LEU A 285 11.05 -7.15 16.42
C LEU A 285 12.32 -7.99 16.47
N ILE A 286 12.41 -9.04 15.66
CA ILE A 286 13.64 -9.81 15.49
C ILE A 286 14.74 -8.88 14.98
N ASN A 287 15.93 -9.00 15.59
CA ASN A 287 17.08 -8.23 15.17
C ASN A 287 17.48 -8.64 13.74
N PRO A 288 17.48 -7.69 12.77
CA PRO A 288 17.81 -8.00 11.39
C PRO A 288 19.22 -8.55 11.21
N THR A 289 20.16 -8.30 12.14
CA THR A 289 21.51 -8.88 12.08
C THR A 289 21.55 -10.31 12.57
N ASP A 290 20.80 -10.66 13.61
CA ASP A 290 20.69 -12.04 14.08
C ASP A 290 19.98 -12.91 13.03
N ALA A 291 18.95 -12.36 12.38
CA ALA A 291 18.30 -13.00 11.24
C ALA A 291 19.30 -13.27 10.11
N ARG A 292 20.04 -12.25 9.63
CA ARG A 292 21.04 -12.42 8.57
C ARG A 292 22.14 -13.43 8.92
N ASN A 293 22.56 -13.48 10.18
CA ASN A 293 23.62 -14.35 10.65
C ASN A 293 23.15 -15.78 10.98
N GLY A 294 21.91 -16.15 10.61
CA GLY A 294 21.39 -17.51 10.77
C GLY A 294 21.19 -17.93 12.23
N ARG A 295 21.08 -16.97 13.16
CA ARG A 295 20.76 -17.23 14.56
C ARG A 295 19.24 -17.38 14.70
N GLY A 296 18.70 -18.54 14.32
CA GLY A 296 17.26 -18.81 14.37
C GLY A 296 16.85 -20.12 13.70
N ALA A 297 15.54 -20.35 13.55
CA ALA A 297 15.01 -21.44 12.72
C ALA A 297 15.43 -21.24 11.24
N ALA A 298 15.52 -22.34 10.48
CA ALA A 298 15.81 -22.28 9.05
C ALA A 298 14.82 -21.30 8.36
N ASP A 299 15.33 -20.50 7.43
CA ASP A 299 14.58 -19.57 6.58
C ASP A 299 14.01 -18.28 7.20
N VAL A 300 14.11 -18.08 8.52
CA VAL A 300 13.59 -16.85 9.20
C VAL A 300 14.15 -15.56 8.58
N SER A 301 15.41 -15.57 8.16
CA SER A 301 16.06 -14.43 7.49
C SER A 301 15.40 -14.10 6.15
N HIS A 302 15.07 -15.12 5.36
CA HIS A 302 14.39 -14.98 4.09
C HIS A 302 12.94 -14.54 4.29
N HIS A 303 12.23 -15.13 5.25
CA HIS A 303 10.86 -14.75 5.60
C HIS A 303 10.77 -13.26 5.96
N TYR A 304 11.62 -12.82 6.89
CA TYR A 304 11.68 -11.43 7.30
C TYR A 304 12.07 -10.51 6.14
N GLY A 305 13.06 -10.92 5.33
CA GLY A 305 13.53 -10.15 4.17
C GLY A 305 12.47 -9.97 3.07
N VAL A 306 11.68 -11.01 2.79
CA VAL A 306 10.54 -10.94 1.86
C VAL A 306 9.48 -9.99 2.40
N VAL A 307 9.03 -10.18 3.65
CA VAL A 307 7.99 -9.33 4.25
C VAL A 307 8.45 -7.87 4.29
N LYS A 308 9.69 -7.59 4.74
CA LYS A 308 10.26 -6.24 4.71
C LYS A 308 10.27 -5.63 3.30
N THR A 309 10.61 -6.42 2.29
CA THR A 309 10.59 -5.98 0.89
C THR A 309 9.19 -5.60 0.43
N LEU A 310 8.17 -6.36 0.81
CA LEU A 310 6.77 -6.07 0.49
C LEU A 310 6.30 -4.75 1.13
N PHE A 311 6.63 -4.50 2.40
CA PHE A 311 6.33 -3.22 3.05
C PHE A 311 7.08 -2.03 2.42
N LEU A 312 8.33 -2.23 1.98
CA LEU A 312 9.07 -1.21 1.24
C LEU A 312 8.43 -0.94 -0.14
N GLN A 313 7.83 -1.94 -0.78
CA GLN A 313 7.13 -1.78 -2.07
C GLN A 313 5.60 -1.75 -1.88
N ASN A 314 5.12 -1.03 -0.86
CA ASN A 314 3.71 -1.04 -0.44
C ASN A 314 2.67 -0.67 -1.52
N GLY A 315 3.06 0.04 -2.58
CA GLY A 315 2.16 0.32 -3.70
C GLY A 315 1.91 -0.88 -4.61
N GLU A 316 2.86 -1.81 -4.72
CA GLU A 316 2.84 -2.94 -5.67
C GLU A 316 2.59 -4.27 -4.95
N ALA A 317 2.98 -4.35 -3.68
CA ALA A 317 2.87 -5.54 -2.86
C ALA A 317 1.45 -6.12 -2.75
N PRO A 318 0.36 -5.34 -2.62
CA PRO A 318 -0.99 -5.92 -2.51
C PRO A 318 -1.38 -6.79 -3.71
N ALA A 319 -1.17 -6.28 -4.94
CA ALA A 319 -1.47 -7.02 -6.16
C ALA A 319 -0.55 -8.26 -6.31
N PHE A 320 0.71 -8.13 -5.90
CA PHE A 320 1.65 -9.26 -5.86
C PHE A 320 1.19 -10.35 -4.88
N ILE A 321 0.85 -10.01 -3.63
CA ILE A 321 0.40 -10.96 -2.61
C ILE A 321 -0.85 -11.69 -3.10
N GLN A 322 -1.82 -10.95 -3.65
CA GLN A 322 -3.04 -11.53 -4.23
C GLN A 322 -2.72 -12.52 -5.35
N SER A 323 -1.73 -12.22 -6.20
CA SER A 323 -1.29 -13.12 -7.27
C SER A 323 -0.70 -14.41 -6.69
N VAL A 324 0.19 -14.31 -5.70
CA VAL A 324 0.80 -15.48 -5.05
C VAL A 324 -0.25 -16.33 -4.31
N ASP A 325 -1.23 -15.72 -3.67
CA ASP A 325 -2.30 -16.44 -2.99
C ASP A 325 -3.14 -17.28 -3.95
N GLN A 326 -3.42 -16.76 -5.14
CA GLN A 326 -4.07 -17.51 -6.21
C GLN A 326 -3.14 -18.52 -6.90
N GLY A 327 -1.84 -18.50 -6.57
CA GLY A 327 -0.82 -19.22 -7.32
C GLY A 327 -0.78 -18.79 -8.79
N ALA A 328 -0.94 -17.49 -9.04
CA ALA A 328 -0.89 -16.86 -10.34
C ALA A 328 0.50 -16.27 -10.63
N SER A 329 0.74 -15.93 -11.89
CA SER A 329 1.94 -15.24 -12.32
C SER A 329 1.88 -13.74 -12.01
N HIS A 330 3.00 -13.19 -11.56
CA HIS A 330 3.18 -11.75 -11.38
C HIS A 330 4.58 -11.34 -11.82
N ALA A 331 4.69 -10.21 -12.53
CA ALA A 331 5.97 -9.70 -13.02
C ALA A 331 6.04 -8.18 -12.88
N TRP A 332 6.79 -7.70 -11.89
CA TRP A 332 7.02 -6.27 -11.72
C TRP A 332 8.49 -5.97 -11.38
N GLY A 333 9.03 -4.91 -11.97
CA GLY A 333 10.38 -4.41 -11.68
C GLY A 333 11.44 -4.77 -12.71
N ARG A 334 12.71 -4.49 -12.39
CA ARG A 334 13.88 -4.81 -13.24
C ARG A 334 15.17 -4.87 -12.41
N PRO A 335 15.95 -5.96 -12.49
CA PRO A 335 17.16 -6.09 -11.69
C PRO A 335 18.32 -5.24 -12.24
N GLN A 336 18.32 -5.01 -13.55
CA GLN A 336 19.35 -4.30 -14.31
C GLN A 336 18.77 -3.03 -14.96
N ALA A 337 19.66 -2.15 -15.44
CA ALA A 337 19.25 -0.99 -16.21
C ALA A 337 18.81 -1.42 -17.62
N GLU A 338 17.74 -0.80 -18.13
CA GLU A 338 17.21 -1.05 -19.47
C GLU A 338 17.10 0.29 -20.21
N GLY A 339 17.99 0.51 -21.17
CA GLY A 339 18.11 1.81 -21.85
C GLY A 339 18.43 2.93 -20.86
N LYS A 340 17.56 3.95 -20.78
CA LYS A 340 17.70 5.09 -19.86
C LYS A 340 17.11 4.82 -18.47
N SER A 341 16.41 3.70 -18.29
CA SER A 341 15.69 3.38 -17.07
C SER A 341 16.59 2.56 -16.14
N GLY A 342 17.01 3.17 -15.02
CA GLY A 342 17.82 2.50 -14.01
C GLY A 342 17.09 1.34 -13.32
N PRO A 343 17.82 0.45 -12.62
CA PRO A 343 17.25 -0.71 -11.93
C PRO A 343 16.22 -0.31 -10.87
N THR A 344 15.31 -1.22 -10.55
CA THR A 344 14.27 -1.03 -9.53
C THR A 344 14.27 -2.19 -8.53
N ALA A 345 13.40 -2.11 -7.52
CA ALA A 345 12.94 -3.32 -6.83
C ALA A 345 12.20 -4.24 -7.81
N GLY A 346 11.94 -5.48 -7.41
CA GLY A 346 11.16 -6.42 -8.21
C GLY A 346 10.39 -7.40 -7.36
N LEU A 347 9.21 -7.76 -7.84
CA LEU A 347 8.28 -8.71 -7.25
C LEU A 347 7.85 -9.66 -8.37
N TYR A 348 8.22 -10.93 -8.28
CA TYR A 348 7.95 -11.93 -9.30
C TYR A 348 7.37 -13.18 -8.66
N SER A 349 6.34 -13.74 -9.30
CA SER A 349 5.80 -15.05 -8.94
C SER A 349 5.43 -15.88 -10.15
N SER A 350 5.48 -17.19 -9.98
CA SER A 350 4.85 -18.16 -10.87
C SER A 350 4.36 -19.32 -10.01
N GLY A 351 3.04 -19.50 -9.91
CA GLY A 351 2.49 -20.44 -8.92
C GLY A 351 2.84 -20.02 -7.49
N ASN A 352 3.48 -20.93 -6.76
CA ASN A 352 3.98 -20.68 -5.40
C ASN A 352 5.45 -20.25 -5.38
N ASP A 353 6.12 -20.19 -6.53
CA ASP A 353 7.50 -19.75 -6.57
C ASP A 353 7.54 -18.23 -6.59
N VAL A 354 8.40 -17.65 -5.76
CA VAL A 354 8.51 -16.21 -5.54
C VAL A 354 9.96 -15.79 -5.63
N VAL A 355 10.22 -14.67 -6.31
CA VAL A 355 11.51 -13.97 -6.32
C VAL A 355 11.25 -12.48 -6.06
N VAL A 356 11.82 -11.94 -4.99
CA VAL A 356 11.70 -10.52 -4.65
C VAL A 356 13.05 -9.88 -4.37
N TRP A 357 13.20 -8.60 -4.69
CA TRP A 357 14.35 -7.81 -4.26
C TRP A 357 13.97 -6.35 -4.06
N ASN A 358 14.65 -5.71 -3.10
CA ASN A 358 14.46 -4.29 -2.80
C ASN A 358 15.38 -3.39 -3.64
N ARG A 359 15.20 -2.07 -3.52
CA ARG A 359 16.00 -1.09 -4.28
C ARG A 359 17.47 -1.02 -3.85
N ASP A 360 17.78 -1.50 -2.65
CA ASP A 360 19.14 -1.56 -2.12
C ASP A 360 19.90 -2.81 -2.65
N GLY A 361 19.16 -3.73 -3.28
CA GLY A 361 19.70 -4.90 -3.99
C GLY A 361 19.72 -6.18 -3.17
N GLN A 362 19.23 -6.16 -1.92
CA GLN A 362 18.93 -7.38 -1.17
C GLN A 362 17.71 -8.05 -1.79
N GLY A 363 17.73 -9.37 -1.89
CA GLY A 363 16.62 -10.12 -2.44
C GLY A 363 16.63 -11.57 -1.99
N HIS A 364 15.47 -12.19 -2.06
CA HIS A 364 15.19 -13.53 -1.58
C HIS A 364 14.27 -14.24 -2.56
N ALA A 365 14.39 -15.56 -2.61
CA ALA A 365 13.55 -16.41 -3.43
C ALA A 365 13.08 -17.62 -2.64
N VAL A 366 11.89 -18.12 -2.98
CA VAL A 366 11.43 -19.46 -2.66
C VAL A 366 11.02 -20.12 -3.97
N VAL A 367 11.75 -21.17 -4.37
CA VAL A 367 11.52 -21.88 -5.63
C VAL A 367 11.50 -23.37 -5.34
N GLY A 368 10.44 -24.06 -5.76
CA GLY A 368 10.21 -25.46 -5.40
C GLY A 368 10.12 -25.68 -3.89
N GLY A 369 9.69 -24.66 -3.14
CA GLY A 369 9.63 -24.68 -1.68
C GLY A 369 10.97 -24.48 -0.96
N VAL A 370 12.06 -24.20 -1.68
CA VAL A 370 13.40 -23.97 -1.11
C VAL A 370 13.71 -22.48 -1.07
N TRP A 371 13.97 -21.95 0.12
CA TRP A 371 14.38 -20.56 0.32
C TRP A 371 15.86 -20.34 -0.03
N SER A 372 16.16 -19.21 -0.66
CA SER A 372 17.53 -18.82 -1.05
C SER A 372 17.69 -17.31 -1.22
N ASP A 373 18.95 -16.85 -1.30
CA ASP A 373 19.26 -15.46 -1.64
C ASP A 373 19.08 -15.17 -3.13
N ALA A 374 18.48 -14.04 -3.46
CA ALA A 374 18.29 -13.56 -4.83
C ALA A 374 18.77 -12.11 -4.95
N LEU A 375 20.05 -11.88 -4.65
CA LEU A 375 20.66 -10.55 -4.69
C LEU A 375 20.47 -9.92 -6.07
N ARG A 376 19.93 -8.70 -6.13
CA ARG A 376 19.63 -8.02 -7.41
C ARG A 376 20.83 -7.97 -8.35
N GLY A 377 22.04 -7.86 -7.80
CA GLY A 377 23.29 -7.80 -8.56
C GLY A 377 23.64 -9.10 -9.30
N SER A 378 23.12 -10.26 -8.86
CA SER A 378 23.30 -11.54 -9.56
C SER A 378 22.13 -11.88 -10.49
N LEU A 379 21.05 -11.11 -10.46
CA LEU A 379 19.87 -11.35 -11.27
C LEU A 379 19.94 -10.65 -12.63
N SER A 380 19.45 -11.33 -13.66
CA SER A 380 19.11 -10.74 -14.94
C SER A 380 17.67 -11.07 -15.31
N ARG A 381 17.08 -10.24 -16.16
CA ARG A 381 15.74 -10.45 -16.69
C ARG A 381 15.79 -10.56 -18.21
N GLU A 382 15.09 -11.56 -18.73
CA GLU A 382 14.86 -11.74 -20.16
C GLU A 382 13.37 -11.68 -20.44
N ARG A 383 12.95 -10.86 -21.42
CA ARG A 383 11.55 -10.79 -21.87
C ARG A 383 11.44 -11.40 -23.25
N HIS A 384 10.45 -12.26 -23.42
CA HIS A 384 10.23 -12.99 -24.65
C HIS A 384 9.11 -12.36 -25.48
N GLN A 385 9.07 -12.68 -26.78
CA GLN A 385 8.06 -12.13 -27.70
C GLN A 385 6.65 -12.63 -27.41
N ASP A 386 6.52 -13.79 -26.77
CA ASP A 386 5.26 -14.37 -26.32
C ASP A 386 4.71 -13.73 -25.03
N GLY A 387 5.41 -12.72 -24.49
CA GLY A 387 5.03 -12.02 -23.27
C GLY A 387 5.55 -12.67 -21.98
N THR A 388 6.16 -13.85 -22.05
CA THR A 388 6.77 -14.50 -20.89
C THR A 388 8.05 -13.77 -20.46
N THR A 389 8.40 -13.94 -19.18
CA THR A 389 9.59 -13.32 -18.58
C THR A 389 10.38 -14.35 -17.80
N ASP A 390 11.68 -14.45 -18.06
CA ASP A 390 12.61 -15.25 -17.27
C ASP A 390 13.39 -14.36 -16.30
N ILE A 391 13.51 -14.82 -15.06
CA ILE A 391 14.46 -14.32 -14.08
C ILE A 391 15.59 -15.34 -13.97
N ASN A 392 16.79 -14.91 -14.32
CA ASN A 392 17.99 -15.74 -14.29
C ASN A 392 18.91 -15.29 -13.15
N ARG A 393 19.63 -16.23 -12.54
CA ARG A 393 20.64 -15.99 -11.51
C ARG A 393 22.01 -16.38 -12.04
N THR A 394 22.99 -15.51 -11.79
CA THR A 394 24.41 -15.83 -11.97
C THR A 394 24.96 -16.36 -10.66
N ASN A 395 25.43 -17.61 -10.69
CA ASN A 395 26.03 -18.27 -9.54
C ASN A 395 27.46 -17.78 -9.29
N SER A 396 28.01 -18.12 -8.12
CA SER A 396 29.37 -17.72 -7.72
C SER A 396 30.47 -18.33 -8.61
N ASP A 397 30.20 -19.45 -9.26
CA ASP A 397 31.09 -20.09 -10.24
C ASP A 397 30.96 -19.50 -11.65
N GLY A 398 30.11 -18.48 -11.84
CA GLY A 398 29.83 -17.84 -13.12
C GLY A 398 28.83 -18.59 -14.00
N SER A 399 28.28 -19.72 -13.53
CA SER A 399 27.19 -20.40 -14.24
C SER A 399 25.90 -19.59 -14.16
N HIS A 400 25.03 -19.75 -15.16
CA HIS A 400 23.72 -19.12 -15.20
C HIS A 400 22.64 -20.17 -15.04
N GLU A 401 21.69 -19.92 -14.14
CA GLU A 401 20.49 -20.75 -13.98
C GLU A 401 19.23 -19.89 -14.15
N ARG A 402 18.19 -20.49 -14.74
CA ARG A 402 16.86 -19.87 -14.74
C ARG A 402 16.20 -20.14 -13.39
N LEU A 403 16.01 -19.08 -12.62
CA LEU A 403 15.42 -19.15 -11.30
C LEU A 403 13.89 -19.19 -11.36
N LEU A 404 13.29 -18.45 -12.29
CA LEU A 404 11.84 -18.37 -12.45
C LEU A 404 11.45 -18.10 -13.90
N HIS A 405 10.41 -18.78 -14.38
CA HIS A 405 9.73 -18.49 -15.64
C HIS A 405 8.33 -17.99 -15.33
N VAL A 406 8.01 -16.76 -15.77
CA VAL A 406 6.74 -16.10 -15.51
C VAL A 406 5.95 -16.01 -16.81
N ASP A 407 4.90 -16.82 -16.89
CA ASP A 407 3.94 -16.80 -18.00
C ASP A 407 2.68 -16.04 -17.56
N PRO A 408 2.39 -14.85 -18.14
CA PRO A 408 1.21 -14.07 -17.80
C PRO A 408 -0.12 -14.77 -18.15
N HIS A 409 -0.08 -15.84 -18.94
CA HIS A 409 -1.24 -16.65 -19.32
C HIS A 409 -1.34 -17.97 -18.53
N ALA A 410 -0.45 -18.20 -17.56
CA ALA A 410 -0.51 -19.37 -16.70
C ALA A 410 -1.83 -19.40 -15.92
N ILE A 411 -2.45 -20.58 -15.87
CA ILE A 411 -3.67 -20.80 -15.09
C ILE A 411 -3.30 -20.74 -13.60
N PRO A 412 -3.97 -19.89 -12.78
CA PRO A 412 -3.72 -19.83 -11.34
C PRO A 412 -3.92 -21.20 -10.67
N LEU A 413 -3.07 -21.53 -9.70
CA LEU A 413 -3.17 -22.80 -8.96
C LEU A 413 -4.44 -22.89 -8.09
N ARG A 414 -5.03 -21.75 -7.74
CA ARG A 414 -6.18 -21.66 -6.83
C ARG A 414 -7.21 -20.69 -7.38
N VAL A 415 -8.46 -21.13 -7.43
CA VAL A 415 -9.61 -20.29 -7.85
C VAL A 415 -10.11 -19.49 -6.65
N ARG A 416 -10.41 -18.20 -6.85
CA ARG A 416 -10.92 -17.30 -5.80
C ARG A 416 -12.25 -17.85 -5.25
N GLY A 417 -12.22 -18.47 -4.06
CA GLY A 417 -13.40 -19.00 -3.37
C GLY A 417 -13.18 -20.18 -2.42
N GLU A 418 -12.06 -20.91 -2.51
CA GLU A 418 -11.77 -22.00 -1.57
C GLU A 418 -10.98 -21.49 -0.36
N VAL A 419 -11.70 -20.95 0.63
CA VAL A 419 -11.17 -20.82 1.99
C VAL A 419 -11.43 -22.13 2.69
N SER A 420 -10.40 -22.96 2.81
CA SER A 420 -10.39 -24.17 3.64
C SER A 420 -10.59 -23.81 5.11
N HIS A 421 -11.83 -23.88 5.57
CA HIS A 421 -12.16 -24.03 6.99
C HIS A 421 -12.12 -25.52 7.35
N PRO A 422 -11.52 -25.93 8.48
CA PRO A 422 -11.58 -27.31 8.91
C PRO A 422 -13.00 -27.66 9.37
N GLU A 423 -13.59 -28.62 8.67
CA GLU A 423 -14.68 -29.54 9.04
C GLU A 423 -15.85 -29.00 9.88
N ARG A 424 -16.99 -28.77 9.20
CA ARG A 424 -18.27 -29.34 9.64
C ARG A 424 -18.92 -30.07 8.46
N HIS A 425 -19.32 -31.31 8.73
CA HIS A 425 -19.88 -32.27 7.77
C HIS A 425 -21.11 -31.77 7.00
N GLU A 426 -21.04 -32.03 5.70
CA GLU A 426 -22.10 -32.50 4.79
C GLU A 426 -23.49 -31.84 4.82
N ALA A 427 -23.76 -31.06 3.77
CA ALA A 427 -24.88 -31.34 2.87
C ALA A 427 -24.45 -31.05 1.42
N GLN A 428 -24.53 -32.07 0.56
CA GLN A 428 -24.18 -32.00 -0.86
C GLN A 428 -25.13 -31.09 -1.67
N PRO A 429 -24.69 -30.57 -2.84
CA PRO A 429 -25.32 -29.46 -3.55
C PRO A 429 -26.41 -29.93 -4.53
N VAL A 430 -27.50 -29.17 -4.62
CA VAL A 430 -28.45 -29.24 -5.73
C VAL A 430 -28.21 -28.05 -6.65
N GLY A 431 -28.00 -28.31 -7.93
CA GLY A 431 -27.75 -27.31 -8.99
C GLY A 431 -28.94 -26.37 -9.27
N PRO A 432 -28.73 -25.38 -10.16
CA PRO A 432 -29.20 -24.01 -9.98
C PRO A 432 -30.62 -23.80 -10.49
N THR A 433 -31.38 -22.97 -9.78
CA THR A 433 -32.62 -22.37 -10.33
C THR A 433 -32.46 -20.86 -10.33
N HIS A 434 -32.45 -20.27 -11.53
CA HIS A 434 -32.60 -18.84 -11.77
C HIS A 434 -33.86 -18.32 -11.08
N GLY A 435 -33.76 -17.21 -10.32
CA GLY A 435 -34.93 -16.59 -9.68
C GLY A 435 -34.65 -15.35 -8.85
N SER A 436 -34.43 -14.21 -9.54
CA SER A 436 -34.83 -12.83 -9.21
C SER A 436 -34.83 -12.32 -7.75
N LEU A 437 -34.03 -11.27 -7.48
CA LEU A 437 -34.25 -10.25 -6.44
C LEU A 437 -34.10 -8.85 -7.11
N GLY A 438 -35.11 -7.97 -6.96
CA GLY A 438 -35.33 -6.73 -7.76
C GLY A 438 -34.58 -5.47 -7.29
N PRO A 439 -35.05 -4.22 -7.57
CA PRO A 439 -36.01 -3.74 -8.59
C PRO A 439 -35.29 -3.48 -9.93
N SER A 440 -36.05 -3.24 -11.00
CA SER A 440 -35.58 -3.18 -12.40
C SER A 440 -34.39 -2.23 -12.63
N GLN A 441 -33.16 -2.74 -12.50
CA GLN A 441 -31.97 -2.06 -12.96
C GLN A 441 -32.00 -1.97 -14.49
N ASP A 442 -31.77 -0.77 -15.01
CA ASP A 442 -31.64 -0.53 -16.44
C ASP A 442 -30.54 -1.44 -17.04
N PRO A 443 -30.76 -2.07 -18.20
CA PRO A 443 -29.76 -2.97 -18.79
C PRO A 443 -28.44 -2.27 -19.11
N LEU A 444 -28.44 -0.98 -19.49
CA LEU A 444 -27.20 -0.23 -19.69
C LEU A 444 -26.48 0.02 -18.38
N HIS A 445 -27.21 0.21 -17.28
CA HIS A 445 -26.57 0.37 -15.97
C HIS A 445 -25.82 -0.90 -15.57
N ARG A 446 -26.47 -2.06 -15.64
CA ARG A 446 -25.81 -3.34 -15.33
C ARG A 446 -24.60 -3.60 -16.23
N GLN A 447 -24.73 -3.33 -17.54
CA GLN A 447 -23.62 -3.50 -18.48
C GLN A 447 -22.45 -2.54 -18.19
N ALA A 448 -22.75 -1.30 -17.79
CA ALA A 448 -21.74 -0.35 -17.35
C ALA A 448 -21.06 -0.80 -16.06
N GLU A 449 -21.80 -1.32 -15.07
CA GLU A 449 -21.21 -1.88 -13.85
C GLU A 449 -20.28 -3.05 -14.17
N ASP A 450 -20.71 -3.98 -15.03
CA ASP A 450 -19.88 -5.11 -15.44
C ASP A 450 -18.62 -4.66 -16.21
N ALA A 451 -18.75 -3.67 -17.09
CA ALA A 451 -17.63 -3.12 -17.86
C ALA A 451 -16.66 -2.33 -16.99
N VAL A 452 -17.16 -1.54 -16.04
CA VAL A 452 -16.32 -0.83 -15.06
C VAL A 452 -15.66 -1.81 -14.11
N ARG A 453 -16.33 -2.87 -13.65
CA ARG A 453 -15.69 -3.94 -12.87
C ARG A 453 -14.52 -4.56 -13.62
N ARG A 454 -14.66 -4.82 -14.93
CA ARG A 454 -13.54 -5.28 -15.77
C ARG A 454 -12.43 -4.24 -15.91
N LEU A 455 -12.80 -2.96 -16.04
CA LEU A 455 -11.84 -1.85 -16.09
C LEU A 455 -11.04 -1.75 -14.79
N GLU A 456 -11.71 -1.71 -13.64
CA GLU A 456 -11.08 -1.62 -12.32
C GLU A 456 -10.21 -2.86 -12.06
N GLN A 457 -10.67 -4.05 -12.43
CA GLN A 457 -9.85 -5.27 -12.41
C GLN A 457 -8.57 -5.11 -13.26
N GLY A 458 -8.68 -4.54 -14.46
CA GLY A 458 -7.53 -4.24 -15.32
C GLY A 458 -6.59 -3.18 -14.73
N LEU A 459 -7.09 -2.31 -13.84
CA LEU A 459 -6.33 -1.32 -13.10
C LEU A 459 -5.86 -1.83 -11.72
N GLY A 460 -6.18 -3.07 -11.35
CA GLY A 460 -5.84 -3.65 -10.05
C GLY A 460 -6.57 -3.03 -8.86
N ARG A 461 -7.76 -2.46 -9.09
CA ARG A 461 -8.60 -1.82 -8.08
C ARG A 461 -9.88 -2.62 -7.86
N ASP A 462 -10.38 -2.61 -6.63
CA ASP A 462 -11.72 -3.11 -6.33
C ASP A 462 -12.78 -2.07 -6.75
N TYR A 463 -13.98 -2.56 -7.04
CA TYR A 463 -15.10 -1.69 -7.37
C TYR A 463 -15.57 -0.93 -6.14
N ASP A 464 -15.29 0.36 -6.11
CA ASP A 464 -15.57 1.30 -5.02
C ASP A 464 -16.71 2.28 -5.38
N ASP A 465 -17.00 3.25 -4.52
CA ASP A 465 -18.05 4.25 -4.77
C ASP A 465 -17.76 5.13 -5.99
N ASN A 466 -16.48 5.40 -6.29
CA ASN A 466 -16.11 6.13 -7.51
C ASN A 466 -16.36 5.28 -8.75
N SER A 467 -16.16 3.96 -8.65
CA SER A 467 -16.49 2.99 -9.68
C SER A 467 -18.00 2.92 -9.91
N ALA A 468 -18.79 3.00 -8.84
CA ALA A 468 -20.26 3.09 -8.94
C ALA A 468 -20.71 4.38 -9.63
N ARG A 469 -20.11 5.52 -9.31
CA ARG A 469 -20.37 6.80 -9.98
C ARG A 469 -19.95 6.76 -11.45
N LEU A 470 -18.78 6.20 -11.74
CA LEU A 470 -18.27 6.00 -13.09
C LEU A 470 -19.20 5.11 -13.92
N ALA A 471 -19.71 4.00 -13.36
CA ALA A 471 -20.66 3.10 -14.02
C ALA A 471 -22.00 3.78 -14.30
N ALA A 472 -22.56 4.48 -13.32
CA ALA A 472 -23.83 5.20 -13.46
C ALA A 472 -23.74 6.31 -14.52
N SER A 473 -22.67 7.11 -14.49
CA SER A 473 -22.39 8.16 -15.49
C SER A 473 -22.11 7.59 -16.88
N SER A 474 -21.45 6.44 -16.98
CA SER A 474 -21.22 5.73 -18.25
C SER A 474 -22.52 5.22 -18.88
N ALA A 475 -23.44 4.70 -18.05
CA ALA A 475 -24.75 4.25 -18.50
C ALA A 475 -25.62 5.40 -19.04
N TYR A 476 -25.62 6.54 -18.34
CA TYR A 476 -26.26 7.78 -18.80
C TYR A 476 -25.67 8.25 -20.14
N LEU A 477 -24.35 8.37 -20.24
CA LEU A 477 -23.66 8.83 -21.44
C LEU A 477 -23.91 7.94 -22.66
N ALA A 478 -23.95 6.63 -22.47
CA ALA A 478 -24.28 5.68 -23.52
C ALA A 478 -25.68 5.98 -24.09
N ARG A 479 -26.68 6.13 -23.23
CA ARG A 479 -28.07 6.40 -23.64
C ARG A 479 -28.20 7.76 -24.33
N GLU A 480 -27.56 8.79 -23.77
CA GLU A 480 -27.56 10.17 -24.31
C GLU A 480 -26.96 10.21 -25.73
N ASN A 481 -25.95 9.40 -26.00
CA ASN A 481 -25.29 9.32 -27.31
C ASN A 481 -25.87 8.23 -28.23
N GLY A 482 -27.03 7.65 -27.87
CA GLY A 482 -27.75 6.70 -28.72
C GLY A 482 -27.13 5.30 -28.80
N LEU A 483 -26.28 4.91 -27.85
CA LEU A 483 -25.83 3.53 -27.70
C LEU A 483 -26.97 2.68 -27.13
N SER A 484 -27.06 1.45 -27.63
CA SER A 484 -28.11 0.48 -27.28
C SER A 484 -27.63 -0.58 -26.30
N ARG A 485 -26.30 -0.78 -26.20
CA ARG A 485 -25.62 -1.62 -25.21
C ARG A 485 -24.22 -1.09 -24.89
N ILE A 486 -23.61 -1.58 -23.82
CA ILE A 486 -22.22 -1.27 -23.43
C ILE A 486 -21.42 -2.57 -23.40
N ASP A 487 -20.41 -2.67 -24.27
CA ASP A 487 -19.50 -3.82 -24.33
C ASP A 487 -18.21 -3.53 -23.55
N HIS A 488 -17.69 -2.30 -23.65
CA HIS A 488 -16.47 -1.87 -22.97
C HIS A 488 -16.60 -0.46 -22.34
N VAL A 489 -15.93 -0.29 -21.20
CA VAL A 489 -15.61 1.02 -20.62
C VAL A 489 -14.09 1.05 -20.47
N VAL A 490 -13.43 2.03 -21.09
CA VAL A 490 -11.97 2.13 -21.13
C VAL A 490 -11.52 3.56 -20.85
N LEU A 491 -10.29 3.71 -20.35
CA LEU A 491 -9.67 5.01 -20.10
C LEU A 491 -8.80 5.45 -21.27
N SER A 492 -8.63 6.77 -21.42
CA SER A 492 -7.70 7.33 -22.40
C SER A 492 -6.27 6.86 -22.12
N GLU A 493 -5.55 6.51 -23.18
CA GLU A 493 -4.11 6.31 -23.13
C GLU A 493 -3.36 7.65 -23.19
N ASN A 494 -2.08 7.64 -22.81
CA ASN A 494 -1.26 8.84 -22.84
C ASN A 494 -0.93 9.26 -24.29
N THR A 495 -1.39 10.44 -24.71
CA THR A 495 -1.09 11.03 -26.01
C THR A 495 -0.49 12.43 -25.84
N LYS A 496 -0.14 13.10 -26.95
CA LYS A 496 0.42 14.47 -26.90
C LYS A 496 -0.52 15.52 -26.29
N SER A 497 -1.83 15.27 -26.28
CA SER A 497 -2.87 16.23 -25.87
C SER A 497 -3.80 15.73 -24.76
N VAL A 498 -3.74 14.44 -24.41
CA VAL A 498 -4.61 13.82 -23.40
C VAL A 498 -3.76 12.91 -22.52
N ARG A 499 -3.84 13.08 -21.20
CA ARG A 499 -3.13 12.25 -20.23
C ARG A 499 -3.81 10.88 -20.10
N GLN A 500 -3.05 9.89 -19.63
CA GLN A 500 -3.63 8.60 -19.29
C GLN A 500 -4.70 8.78 -18.21
N GLY A 501 -5.89 8.21 -18.42
CA GLY A 501 -7.00 8.29 -17.48
C GLY A 501 -7.79 9.61 -17.49
N GLU A 502 -7.44 10.58 -18.34
CA GLU A 502 -8.11 11.89 -18.40
C GLU A 502 -9.58 11.77 -18.88
N ASN A 503 -9.84 10.89 -19.86
CA ASN A 503 -11.18 10.62 -20.36
C ASN A 503 -11.57 9.15 -20.16
N VAL A 504 -12.87 8.92 -19.97
CA VAL A 504 -13.48 7.59 -20.03
C VAL A 504 -14.29 7.47 -21.33
N PHE A 505 -14.18 6.31 -21.98
CA PHE A 505 -14.88 5.96 -23.20
C PHE A 505 -15.82 4.80 -22.95
N VAL A 506 -17.03 4.90 -23.48
CA VAL A 506 -18.05 3.85 -23.46
C VAL A 506 -18.26 3.37 -24.88
N VAL A 507 -18.11 2.06 -25.11
CA VAL A 507 -18.04 1.46 -26.45
C VAL A 507 -19.11 0.37 -26.63
N GLU A 508 -19.81 0.43 -27.76
CA GLU A 508 -20.67 -0.64 -28.31
C GLU A 508 -19.94 -1.29 -29.49
N GLY A 509 -19.67 -2.60 -29.40
CA GLY A 509 -18.86 -3.37 -30.35
C GLY A 509 -17.47 -3.73 -29.80
N ALA A 510 -16.73 -4.57 -30.54
CA ALA A 510 -15.37 -4.94 -30.16
C ALA A 510 -14.39 -3.77 -30.39
N LEU A 511 -13.42 -3.57 -29.49
CA LEU A 511 -12.46 -2.46 -29.56
C LEU A 511 -11.62 -2.41 -30.85
N ASN A 512 -11.45 -3.55 -31.52
CA ASN A 512 -10.73 -3.68 -32.79
C ASN A 512 -11.65 -3.69 -34.04
N ASP A 513 -12.96 -3.53 -33.87
CA ASP A 513 -13.92 -3.43 -34.97
C ASP A 513 -14.05 -1.97 -35.43
N PRO A 514 -13.76 -1.62 -36.70
CA PRO A 514 -13.92 -0.25 -37.21
C PRO A 514 -15.37 0.29 -37.15
N ALA A 515 -16.37 -0.57 -36.99
CA ALA A 515 -17.78 -0.20 -36.91
C ALA A 515 -18.29 0.01 -35.48
N HIS A 516 -17.42 -0.02 -34.45
CA HIS A 516 -17.83 0.24 -33.07
C HIS A 516 -18.39 1.67 -32.91
N LYS A 517 -19.38 1.83 -32.02
CA LYS A 517 -19.87 3.15 -31.59
C LYS A 517 -19.25 3.51 -30.27
N MET A 518 -18.92 4.78 -30.07
CA MET A 518 -18.28 5.23 -28.84
C MET A 518 -18.78 6.60 -28.42
N ALA A 519 -18.92 6.78 -27.11
CA ALA A 519 -19.11 8.08 -26.45
C ALA A 519 -18.00 8.28 -25.41
N HIS A 520 -17.72 9.53 -25.03
CA HIS A 520 -16.72 9.81 -24.01
C HIS A 520 -17.09 11.01 -23.14
N MET A 521 -16.52 11.05 -21.94
CA MET A 521 -16.54 12.20 -21.04
C MET A 521 -15.24 12.27 -20.23
N LYS A 522 -15.01 13.37 -19.51
CA LYS A 522 -13.87 13.44 -18.57
C LYS A 522 -14.12 12.50 -17.41
N THR A 523 -13.08 11.76 -17.00
CA THR A 523 -13.17 10.86 -15.85
C THR A 523 -13.50 11.62 -14.56
N SER A 524 -13.01 12.87 -14.43
CA SER A 524 -13.34 13.75 -13.30
C SER A 524 -14.84 14.06 -13.19
N ASP A 525 -15.50 14.24 -14.33
CA ASP A 525 -16.92 14.60 -14.38
C ASP A 525 -17.77 13.35 -14.07
N ALA A 526 -17.32 12.18 -14.56
CA ALA A 526 -17.97 10.90 -14.33
C ALA A 526 -18.04 10.52 -12.84
N ILE A 527 -16.97 10.78 -12.07
CA ILE A 527 -16.87 10.46 -10.64
C ILE A 527 -17.39 11.57 -9.72
N ALA A 528 -17.48 12.82 -10.21
CA ALA A 528 -18.04 13.92 -9.43
C ALA A 528 -19.56 13.83 -9.31
N GLN A 529 -20.25 13.25 -10.30
CA GLN A 529 -21.70 13.14 -10.30
C GLN A 529 -22.19 11.99 -9.38
N PRO A 530 -23.11 12.25 -8.43
CA PRO A 530 -23.71 11.20 -7.61
C PRO A 530 -24.47 10.15 -8.43
N VAL A 531 -24.45 8.90 -7.95
CA VAL A 531 -25.09 7.76 -8.63
C VAL A 531 -26.59 8.01 -8.87
N GLU A 532 -27.29 8.53 -7.86
CA GLU A 532 -28.73 8.78 -7.91
C GLU A 532 -29.09 9.79 -9.00
N GLN A 533 -28.23 10.79 -9.22
CA GLN A 533 -28.43 11.82 -10.23
C GLN A 533 -28.26 11.25 -11.64
N SER A 534 -27.19 10.49 -11.89
CA SER A 534 -26.96 9.84 -13.19
C SER A 534 -28.05 8.82 -13.53
N LEU A 535 -28.51 8.04 -12.54
CA LEU A 535 -29.60 7.08 -12.73
C LEU A 535 -30.95 7.76 -12.95
N GLY A 536 -31.24 8.86 -12.25
CA GLY A 536 -32.44 9.66 -12.48
C GLY A 536 -32.48 10.26 -13.89
N GLN A 537 -31.35 10.75 -14.40
CA GLN A 537 -31.23 11.26 -15.77
C GLN A 537 -31.39 10.14 -16.82
N LEU A 538 -30.80 8.97 -16.58
CA LEU A 538 -30.96 7.80 -17.44
C LEU A 538 -32.43 7.36 -17.54
N GLN A 539 -33.15 7.34 -16.41
CA GLN A 539 -34.58 7.01 -16.38
C GLN A 539 -35.42 8.00 -17.20
N ALA A 540 -35.17 9.31 -17.05
CA ALA A 540 -35.88 10.35 -17.82
C ALA A 540 -35.65 10.23 -19.34
N LEU A 541 -34.43 9.88 -19.77
CA LEU A 541 -34.13 9.63 -21.19
C LEU A 541 -34.86 8.39 -21.72
N ASN A 542 -34.91 7.31 -20.94
CA ASN A 542 -35.63 6.10 -21.32
C ASN A 542 -37.14 6.33 -21.45
N GLU A 543 -37.74 7.14 -20.57
CA GLU A 543 -39.15 7.51 -20.65
C GLU A 543 -39.44 8.37 -21.89
N THR A 544 -38.55 9.32 -22.21
CA THR A 544 -38.66 10.15 -23.41
C THR A 544 -38.58 9.30 -24.69
N GLN A 545 -37.64 8.35 -24.77
CA GLN A 545 -37.55 7.43 -25.91
C GLN A 545 -38.79 6.53 -26.03
N ARG A 546 -39.30 6.00 -24.91
CA ARG A 546 -40.53 5.17 -24.90
C ARG A 546 -41.77 5.94 -25.37
N GLN A 547 -41.85 7.25 -25.14
CA GLN A 547 -42.95 8.09 -25.61
C GLN A 547 -42.83 8.48 -27.10
N GLN A 548 -41.63 8.45 -27.68
CA GLN A 548 -41.38 8.74 -29.10
C GLN A 548 -41.53 7.52 -30.02
N HIS A 549 -41.38 6.29 -29.49
CA HIS A 549 -41.51 5.04 -30.26
C HIS A 549 -42.92 4.76 -30.87
N PRO A 550 -44.07 5.15 -30.24
CA PRO A 550 -45.38 4.97 -30.86
C PRO A 550 -45.60 5.83 -32.12
N GLN A 551 -45.04 7.05 -32.16
CA GLN A 551 -45.24 7.97 -33.29
C GLN A 551 -44.46 7.58 -34.55
N GLN A 552 -43.32 6.89 -34.43
CA GLN A 552 -42.58 6.39 -35.60
C GLN A 552 -43.18 5.10 -36.19
N GLN A 553 -43.83 4.26 -35.38
CA GLN A 553 -44.56 3.08 -35.88
C GLN A 553 -45.89 3.43 -36.55
N GLU A 554 -46.58 4.50 -36.11
CA GLU A 554 -47.78 4.99 -36.81
C GLU A 554 -47.44 5.66 -38.15
N GLN A 555 -46.36 6.44 -38.26
CA GLN A 555 -45.93 7.02 -39.55
C GLN A 555 -45.45 5.97 -40.57
N GLN A 556 -44.82 4.87 -40.14
CA GLN A 556 -44.48 3.76 -41.05
C GLN A 556 -45.69 2.87 -41.39
N ARG A 557 -46.69 2.78 -40.52
CA ARG A 557 -47.97 2.12 -40.84
C ARG A 557 -48.84 2.95 -41.79
N GLU A 558 -48.84 4.27 -41.69
CA GLU A 558 -49.57 5.13 -42.63
C GLU A 558 -48.93 5.19 -44.03
N GLN A 559 -47.61 4.97 -44.15
CA GLN A 559 -46.95 4.86 -45.47
C GLN A 559 -47.09 3.49 -46.13
N SER A 560 -47.52 2.45 -45.39
CA SER A 560 -47.71 1.09 -45.92
C SER A 560 -49.17 0.74 -46.24
N ILE A 561 -50.11 1.68 -46.02
CA ILE A 561 -51.52 1.54 -46.38
C ILE A 561 -51.90 2.65 -47.38
N ALA A 562 -51.44 2.52 -48.63
CA ALA A 562 -52.00 3.23 -49.77
C ALA A 562 -52.31 2.22 -50.90
N PRO A 563 -53.52 2.23 -51.48
CA PRO A 563 -54.10 1.09 -52.18
C PRO A 563 -53.57 0.89 -53.60
N GLN A 564 -53.43 -0.39 -54.00
CA GLN A 564 -53.29 -0.82 -55.39
C GLN A 564 -54.42 -0.23 -56.23
N HIS A 565 -54.09 0.73 -57.10
CA HIS A 565 -54.97 1.15 -58.18
C HIS A 565 -54.96 0.10 -59.29
N ARG A 566 -56.16 -0.42 -59.55
CA ARG A 566 -56.56 -1.20 -60.72
C ARG A 566 -56.80 -0.28 -61.92
N MET A 567 -56.78 -0.89 -63.12
CA MET A 567 -57.24 -0.40 -64.44
C MET A 567 -56.14 0.23 -65.31
N VAL A 568 -55.98 -0.08 -66.61
CA VAL A 568 -56.78 -0.79 -67.63
C VAL A 568 -55.83 -1.61 -68.50
#